data_AF-A0A7C4TID9-F1
#
_entry.id   AF-A0A7C4TID9-F1
#
_cell.length_a   1.000
_cell.length_b   1.000
_cell.length_c   1.000
_cell.angle_alpha   90.00
_cell.angle_beta   90.00
_cell.angle_gamma   90.00
#
_symmetry.space_group_name_H-M   'P 1'
#
loop_
_entity.id
_entity.type
_entity.pdbx_description
1 polymer ?
#
loop_
_entity_poly.entity_id
_entity_poly.type
_entity_poly.pdbx_seq_one_letter_code
_entity_poly.pdbx_strand_id
1 'polypeptide(L)'
;MKGKISQLITTDANLDEYAVKRIISAYGIPTPKSELVDSGEKGVDLEFPVVVKVLDPKILHKSEVGGVTIGVSDQKQLAEEVTRMKTRFPGSGVLVEEMEKGGLEIIAGLVSDRNFGNVIMLGMGGIYTELYHDVVFRLTPISRTDAADMIDSVKIRVFQKGFRGIRVERDAIIDMLLKLSLISDDIGGDLDMLDLNPLIVNGDRISAVDAKLILKQLP
;
A
#
# COMPACT_ATOMS: atom_id res chain seq x y z
N MET A 1 -17.67 8.47 -7.98
CA MET A 1 -16.57 7.86 -8.77
C MET A 1 -16.64 8.24 -10.26
N LYS A 2 -15.49 8.51 -10.90
CA LYS A 2 -15.32 8.81 -12.34
C LYS A 2 -14.24 7.91 -12.97
N GLY A 3 -14.13 7.93 -14.31
CA GLY A 3 -12.94 7.45 -15.03
C GLY A 3 -12.61 5.96 -14.85
N LYS A 4 -11.29 5.64 -14.83
CA LYS A 4 -10.74 4.27 -14.72
C LYS A 4 -11.25 3.51 -13.50
N ILE A 5 -11.52 4.19 -12.39
CA ILE A 5 -11.95 3.56 -11.13
C ILE A 5 -13.34 2.96 -11.21
N SER A 6 -14.26 3.58 -11.96
CA SER A 6 -15.63 3.09 -12.10
C SER A 6 -15.73 1.69 -12.75
N GLN A 7 -14.71 1.28 -13.50
CA GLN A 7 -14.62 -0.06 -14.10
C GLN A 7 -13.94 -1.08 -13.18
N LEU A 8 -13.24 -0.63 -12.13
CA LEU A 8 -12.44 -1.45 -11.23
C LEU A 8 -13.12 -1.68 -9.87
N ILE A 9 -14.09 -0.85 -9.50
CA ILE A 9 -14.84 -0.92 -8.25
C ILE A 9 -16.31 -1.20 -8.57
N THR A 10 -16.84 -2.33 -8.09
CA THR A 10 -18.28 -2.55 -8.00
C THR A 10 -18.78 -1.98 -6.67
N THR A 11 -19.91 -1.26 -6.69
CA THR A 11 -20.45 -0.46 -5.57
C THR A 11 -20.79 -1.24 -4.29
N ASP A 12 -20.79 -2.57 -4.33
CA ASP A 12 -21.14 -3.45 -3.20
C ASP A 12 -19.94 -4.18 -2.56
N ALA A 13 -18.71 -3.93 -3.01
CA ALA A 13 -17.56 -4.76 -2.62
C ALA A 13 -16.70 -4.14 -1.50
N ASN A 14 -16.54 -4.90 -0.41
CA ASN A 14 -15.33 -4.81 0.42
C ASN A 14 -14.14 -5.18 -0.48
N LEU A 15 -13.31 -4.20 -0.84
CA LEU A 15 -12.14 -4.42 -1.68
C LEU A 15 -11.03 -5.08 -0.87
N ASP A 16 -10.57 -6.24 -1.33
CA ASP A 16 -9.38 -6.88 -0.77
C ASP A 16 -8.09 -6.20 -1.24
N GLU A 17 -6.96 -6.49 -0.57
CA GLU A 17 -5.65 -5.88 -0.88
C GLU A 17 -5.26 -6.09 -2.35
N TYR A 18 -5.56 -7.25 -2.93
CA TYR A 18 -5.21 -7.56 -4.32
C TYR A 18 -5.97 -6.65 -5.30
N ALA A 19 -7.27 -6.44 -5.08
CA ALA A 19 -8.07 -5.50 -5.86
C ALA A 19 -7.57 -4.05 -5.71
N VAL A 20 -7.25 -3.61 -4.48
CA VAL A 20 -6.73 -2.26 -4.22
C VAL A 20 -5.38 -2.04 -4.91
N LYS A 21 -4.47 -3.02 -4.88
CA LYS A 21 -3.18 -2.95 -5.57
C LYS A 21 -3.32 -2.82 -7.08
N ARG A 22 -4.29 -3.51 -7.68
CA ARG A 22 -4.62 -3.34 -9.11
C ARG A 22 -5.13 -1.94 -9.43
N ILE A 23 -5.93 -1.35 -8.53
CA ILE A 23 -6.42 0.03 -8.69
C ILE A 23 -5.24 1.00 -8.68
N ILE A 24 -4.41 1.01 -7.64
CA ILE A 24 -3.30 1.98 -7.53
C ILE A 24 -2.24 1.76 -8.63
N SER A 25 -2.02 0.51 -9.05
CA SER A 25 -1.17 0.18 -10.20
C SER A 25 -1.70 0.76 -11.52
N ALA A 26 -3.01 0.85 -11.71
CA ALA A 26 -3.62 1.47 -12.89
C ALA A 26 -3.40 2.99 -12.97
N TYR A 27 -3.04 3.63 -11.85
CA TYR A 27 -2.57 5.01 -11.75
C TYR A 27 -1.05 5.13 -11.79
N GLY A 28 -0.33 4.01 -11.91
CA GLY A 28 1.13 3.95 -11.98
C GLY A 28 1.81 4.07 -10.62
N ILE A 29 1.13 3.75 -9.52
CA ILE A 29 1.76 3.52 -8.22
C ILE A 29 2.20 2.05 -8.21
N PRO A 30 3.51 1.73 -8.23
CA PRO A 30 3.95 0.35 -8.34
C PRO A 30 3.60 -0.46 -7.09
N THR A 31 3.32 -1.74 -7.29
CA THR A 31 3.13 -2.74 -6.25
C THR A 31 4.00 -3.96 -6.60
N PRO A 32 4.36 -4.81 -5.62
CA PRO A 32 5.04 -6.06 -5.91
C PRO A 32 4.20 -6.92 -6.86
N LYS A 33 4.86 -7.74 -7.70
CA LYS A 33 4.14 -8.77 -8.45
C LYS A 33 3.51 -9.74 -7.47
N SER A 34 2.29 -10.16 -7.76
CA SER A 34 1.53 -10.99 -6.84
C SER A 34 0.58 -11.96 -7.54
N GLU A 35 0.30 -13.05 -6.86
CA GLU A 35 -0.60 -14.11 -7.29
C GLU A 35 -1.54 -14.52 -6.14
N LEU A 36 -2.78 -14.84 -6.49
CA LEU A 36 -3.72 -15.47 -5.58
C LEU A 36 -3.51 -16.98 -5.60
N VAL A 37 -3.37 -17.60 -4.43
CA VAL A 37 -3.09 -19.03 -4.31
C VAL A 37 -4.25 -19.79 -3.69
N ASP A 38 -4.84 -20.67 -4.50
CA ASP A 38 -5.93 -21.55 -4.11
C ASP A 38 -5.45 -22.90 -3.57
N SER A 39 -6.39 -23.67 -3.03
CA SER A 39 -6.10 -24.85 -2.22
C SER A 39 -5.74 -26.00 -3.17
N GLY A 40 -4.45 -26.38 -3.22
CA GLY A 40 -3.98 -27.49 -4.05
C GLY A 40 -3.14 -27.08 -5.27
N GLU A 41 -2.87 -25.80 -5.47
CA GLU A 41 -1.95 -25.35 -6.51
C GLU A 41 -0.48 -25.66 -6.16
N LYS A 42 0.30 -26.01 -7.19
CA LYS A 42 1.67 -26.53 -7.03
C LYS A 42 2.76 -25.45 -6.91
N GLY A 43 2.38 -24.17 -7.05
CA GLY A 43 3.30 -23.05 -6.84
C GLY A 43 2.86 -21.76 -7.51
N VAL A 44 3.77 -20.79 -7.51
CA VAL A 44 3.60 -19.44 -8.06
C VAL A 44 4.74 -19.14 -9.02
N ASP A 45 4.52 -18.30 -10.03
CA ASP A 45 5.56 -17.85 -10.96
C ASP A 45 6.14 -16.49 -10.52
N LEU A 46 6.72 -16.49 -9.31
CA LEU A 46 7.28 -15.29 -8.66
C LEU A 46 8.75 -15.49 -8.28
N GLU A 47 9.50 -14.39 -8.25
CA GLU A 47 10.87 -14.39 -7.76
C GLU A 47 10.92 -14.54 -6.22
N PHE A 48 11.68 -15.53 -5.74
CA PHE A 48 11.93 -15.73 -4.32
C PHE A 48 13.06 -14.80 -3.79
N PRO A 49 13.03 -14.39 -2.51
CA PRO A 49 12.03 -14.75 -1.52
C PRO A 49 10.69 -14.03 -1.75
N VAL A 50 9.59 -14.68 -1.34
CA VAL A 50 8.23 -14.15 -1.43
C VAL A 50 7.68 -13.83 -0.04
N VAL A 51 6.59 -13.06 -0.02
CA VAL A 51 5.76 -12.76 1.15
C VAL A 51 4.42 -13.47 0.97
N VAL A 52 3.95 -14.15 2.00
CA VAL A 52 2.65 -14.82 2.03
C VAL A 52 1.73 -14.08 2.99
N LYS A 53 0.55 -13.69 2.51
CA LYS A 53 -0.44 -12.92 3.28
C LYS A 53 -1.81 -13.57 3.25
N VAL A 54 -2.53 -13.50 4.37
CA VAL A 54 -3.96 -13.76 4.37
C VAL A 54 -4.67 -12.65 3.59
N LEU A 55 -5.56 -13.03 2.70
CA LEU A 55 -6.41 -12.12 1.94
C LEU A 55 -7.84 -12.23 2.47
N ASP A 56 -8.17 -11.34 3.41
CA ASP A 56 -9.51 -11.23 3.98
C ASP A 56 -9.81 -9.76 4.28
N PRO A 57 -10.85 -9.16 3.65
CA PRO A 57 -11.22 -7.77 3.90
C PRO A 57 -11.58 -7.46 5.37
N LYS A 58 -11.92 -8.48 6.17
CA LYS A 58 -12.26 -8.34 7.60
C LYS A 58 -11.02 -8.29 8.49
N ILE A 59 -9.86 -8.72 8.00
CA ILE A 59 -8.61 -8.74 8.76
C ILE A 59 -7.81 -7.48 8.43
N LEU A 60 -7.89 -6.48 9.33
CA LEU A 60 -7.22 -5.20 9.12
C LEU A 60 -5.72 -5.25 9.48
N HIS A 61 -5.38 -5.81 10.64
CA HIS A 61 -4.00 -5.88 11.14
C HIS A 61 -3.42 -7.28 10.93
N LYS A 62 -3.18 -7.64 9.67
CA LYS A 62 -2.73 -8.98 9.25
C LYS A 62 -1.50 -9.45 10.03
N SER A 63 -0.48 -8.60 10.17
CA SER A 63 0.77 -8.95 10.87
C SER A 63 0.54 -9.34 12.34
N GLU A 64 -0.32 -8.63 13.06
CA GLU A 64 -0.60 -8.88 14.49
C GLU A 64 -1.29 -10.22 14.73
N VAL A 65 -2.11 -10.66 13.78
CA VAL A 65 -2.80 -11.95 13.86
C VAL A 65 -1.99 -13.09 13.25
N GLY A 66 -0.74 -12.85 12.84
CA GLY A 66 0.12 -13.85 12.17
C GLY A 66 -0.34 -14.17 10.74
N GLY A 67 -1.06 -13.24 10.11
CA GLY A 67 -1.55 -13.29 8.73
C GLY A 67 -0.56 -12.76 7.68
N VAL A 68 0.71 -12.55 8.06
CA VAL A 68 1.80 -12.22 7.13
C VAL A 68 3.01 -13.10 7.44
N THR A 69 3.68 -13.62 6.43
CA THR A 69 4.98 -14.28 6.55
C THR A 69 5.91 -13.79 5.45
N ILE A 70 7.02 -13.23 5.87
CA ILE A 70 8.05 -12.66 5.00
C ILE A 70 9.21 -13.65 4.82
N GLY A 71 9.97 -13.52 3.74
CA GLY A 71 11.22 -14.27 3.56
C GLY A 71 11.02 -15.75 3.21
N VAL A 72 9.86 -16.12 2.69
CA VAL A 72 9.61 -17.49 2.22
C VAL A 72 10.55 -17.74 1.05
N SER A 73 11.48 -18.68 1.21
CA SER A 73 12.69 -18.71 0.37
C SER A 73 12.60 -19.66 -0.82
N ASP A 74 11.63 -20.58 -0.81
CA ASP A 74 11.49 -21.61 -1.85
C ASP A 74 10.04 -22.15 -1.92
N GLN A 75 9.79 -22.94 -2.97
CA GLN A 75 8.48 -23.54 -3.27
C GLN A 75 7.96 -24.47 -2.17
N LYS A 76 8.86 -25.15 -1.44
CA LYS A 76 8.50 -26.08 -0.37
C LYS A 76 8.01 -25.30 0.84
N GLN A 77 8.77 -24.29 1.26
CA GLN A 77 8.36 -23.38 2.33
C GLN A 77 7.04 -22.70 1.97
N LEU A 78 6.88 -22.26 0.72
CA LEU A 78 5.63 -21.65 0.26
C LEU A 78 4.42 -22.58 0.46
N ALA A 79 4.53 -23.86 0.10
CA ALA A 79 3.43 -24.82 0.29
C ALA A 79 3.07 -25.04 1.78
N GLU A 80 4.08 -25.10 2.66
CA GLU A 80 3.90 -25.21 4.11
C GLU A 80 3.18 -23.96 4.66
N GLU A 81 3.60 -22.78 4.21
CA GLU A 81 3.07 -21.48 4.61
C GLU A 81 1.64 -21.25 4.15
N VAL A 82 1.31 -21.61 2.91
CA VAL A 82 -0.06 -21.56 2.38
C VAL A 82 -0.98 -22.49 3.17
N THR A 83 -0.51 -23.71 3.50
CA THR A 83 -1.28 -24.67 4.30
C THR A 83 -1.54 -24.12 5.70
N ARG A 84 -0.52 -23.52 6.34
CA ARG A 84 -0.66 -22.89 7.64
C ARG A 84 -1.65 -21.73 7.62
N MET A 85 -1.57 -20.86 6.61
CA MET A 85 -2.49 -19.72 6.45
C MET A 85 -3.94 -20.18 6.32
N LYS A 86 -4.22 -21.17 5.47
CA LYS A 86 -5.58 -21.71 5.27
C LYS A 86 -6.14 -22.41 6.51
N THR A 87 -5.26 -23.05 7.28
CA THR A 87 -5.66 -23.67 8.55
C THR A 87 -6.01 -22.62 9.59
N ARG A 88 -5.24 -21.54 9.67
CA ARG A 88 -5.41 -20.48 10.66
C ARG A 88 -6.56 -19.53 10.32
N PHE A 89 -6.81 -19.29 9.04
CA PHE A 89 -7.84 -18.39 8.52
C PHE A 89 -8.77 -19.13 7.54
N PRO A 90 -9.64 -20.02 8.03
CA PRO A 90 -10.52 -20.81 7.18
C PRO A 90 -11.45 -19.92 6.36
N GLY A 91 -11.49 -20.14 5.03
CA GLY A 91 -12.35 -19.39 4.11
C GLY A 91 -11.76 -18.08 3.58
N SER A 92 -10.62 -17.65 4.10
CA SER A 92 -9.88 -16.51 3.56
C SER A 92 -8.99 -16.92 2.37
N GLY A 93 -8.71 -15.98 1.47
CA GLY A 93 -7.75 -16.18 0.39
C GLY A 93 -6.31 -16.12 0.88
N VAL A 94 -5.36 -16.48 0.01
CA VAL A 94 -3.93 -16.31 0.26
C VAL A 94 -3.32 -15.52 -0.90
N LEU A 95 -2.66 -14.42 -0.59
CA LEU A 95 -1.94 -13.57 -1.52
C LEU A 95 -0.44 -13.83 -1.36
N VAL A 96 0.25 -14.13 -2.46
CA VAL A 96 1.70 -14.33 -2.49
C VAL A 96 2.32 -13.25 -3.35
N GLU A 97 3.39 -12.62 -2.86
CA GLU A 97 4.01 -11.46 -3.50
C GLU A 97 5.53 -11.55 -3.51
N GLU A 98 6.18 -11.02 -4.56
CA GLU A 98 7.64 -10.82 -4.55
C GLU A 98 8.03 -9.94 -3.35
N MET A 99 9.11 -10.31 -2.64
CA MET A 99 9.58 -9.52 -1.51
C MET A 99 10.42 -8.33 -1.97
N GLU A 100 9.99 -7.12 -1.62
CA GLU A 100 10.76 -5.90 -1.88
C GLU A 100 12.09 -5.88 -1.10
N LYS A 101 13.14 -5.44 -1.78
CA LYS A 101 14.52 -5.51 -1.28
C LYS A 101 14.91 -4.25 -0.52
N GLY A 102 14.39 -4.10 0.70
CA GLY A 102 14.78 -3.04 1.63
C GLY A 102 14.62 -1.61 1.10
N GLY A 103 14.78 -0.64 1.99
CA GLY A 103 14.60 0.77 1.65
C GLY A 103 14.07 1.55 2.84
N LEU A 104 13.71 2.80 2.58
CA LEU A 104 12.97 3.60 3.54
C LEU A 104 11.50 3.20 3.50
N GLU A 105 10.95 2.78 4.64
CA GLU A 105 9.50 2.67 4.80
C GLU A 105 8.90 4.06 5.04
N ILE A 106 7.93 4.42 4.21
CA ILE A 106 7.09 5.61 4.36
C ILE A 106 5.63 5.19 4.40
N ILE A 107 4.77 6.10 4.85
CA ILE A 107 3.32 5.98 4.71
C ILE A 107 2.82 7.12 3.85
N ALA A 108 1.84 6.82 3.00
CA ALA A 108 1.09 7.84 2.30
C ALA A 108 -0.33 7.36 2.08
N GLY A 109 -1.26 8.29 2.01
CA GLY A 109 -2.65 7.91 1.87
C GLY A 109 -3.57 9.10 1.68
N LEU A 110 -4.84 8.80 1.54
CA LEU A 110 -5.93 9.74 1.45
C LEU A 110 -6.90 9.46 2.58
N VAL A 111 -7.43 10.51 3.21
CA VAL A 111 -8.48 10.39 4.22
C VAL A 111 -9.56 11.42 3.91
N SER A 112 -10.82 11.03 4.04
CA SER A 112 -11.92 12.00 3.97
C SER A 112 -12.10 12.69 5.31
N ASP A 113 -11.78 13.97 5.37
CA ASP A 113 -12.15 14.84 6.49
C ASP A 113 -13.59 15.37 6.31
N ARG A 114 -14.33 15.47 7.42
CA ARG A 114 -15.74 15.90 7.41
C ARG A 114 -15.94 17.38 7.05
N ASN A 115 -14.97 18.22 7.38
CA ASN A 115 -15.06 19.67 7.20
C ASN A 115 -14.34 20.12 5.92
N PHE A 116 -13.23 19.45 5.59
CA PHE A 116 -12.35 19.89 4.52
C PHE A 116 -12.37 19.01 3.26
N GLY A 117 -13.08 17.89 3.29
CA GLY A 117 -13.07 16.92 2.20
C GLY A 117 -11.81 16.05 2.21
N ASN A 118 -11.38 15.58 1.04
CA ASN A 118 -10.28 14.63 0.94
C ASN A 118 -8.92 15.31 1.22
N VAL A 119 -8.19 14.78 2.19
CA VAL A 119 -6.82 15.16 2.53
C VAL A 119 -5.84 14.07 2.10
N ILE A 120 -4.65 14.47 1.64
CA ILE A 120 -3.51 13.58 1.43
C ILE A 120 -2.56 13.65 2.61
N MET A 121 -2.07 12.49 3.03
CA MET A 121 -1.11 12.30 4.12
C MET A 121 0.21 11.77 3.58
N LEU A 122 1.33 12.25 4.15
CA LEU A 122 2.66 11.67 3.97
C LEU A 122 3.34 11.58 5.34
N GLY A 123 4.06 10.50 5.60
CA GLY A 123 4.90 10.39 6.79
C GLY A 123 5.95 9.30 6.69
N MET A 124 6.82 9.23 7.70
CA MET A 124 7.73 8.09 7.88
C MET A 124 6.93 6.85 8.30
N GLY A 125 7.34 5.67 7.82
CA GLY A 125 6.74 4.37 8.14
C GLY A 125 7.46 3.62 9.27
N GLY A 126 6.90 2.46 9.64
CA GLY A 126 7.41 1.57 10.68
C GLY A 126 7.20 2.10 12.11
N ILE A 127 8.03 1.64 13.05
CA ILE A 127 7.96 2.03 14.48
C ILE A 127 8.03 3.55 14.71
N TYR A 128 8.54 4.29 13.72
CA TYR A 128 8.74 5.72 13.80
C TYR A 128 7.43 6.51 13.64
N THR A 129 6.43 5.95 12.97
CA THR A 129 5.12 6.59 12.81
C THR A 129 4.40 6.72 14.16
N GLU A 130 4.38 5.65 14.94
CA GLU A 130 3.68 5.58 16.24
C GLU A 130 4.38 6.42 17.32
N LEU A 131 5.71 6.53 17.25
CA LEU A 131 6.51 7.18 18.29
C LEU A 131 6.73 8.68 18.06
N TYR A 132 6.74 9.15 16.80
CA TYR A 132 7.17 10.52 16.48
C TYR A 132 6.11 11.42 15.84
N HIS A 133 4.92 10.91 15.49
CA HIS A 133 3.88 11.69 14.81
C HIS A 133 4.42 12.48 13.59
N ASP A 134 5.40 11.94 12.87
CA ASP A 134 6.09 12.60 11.75
C ASP A 134 5.28 12.47 10.46
N VAL A 135 4.12 13.13 10.46
CA VAL A 135 3.15 13.15 9.36
C VAL A 135 2.80 14.58 8.98
N VAL A 136 2.49 14.78 7.70
CA VAL A 136 1.99 16.06 7.16
C VAL A 136 0.77 15.81 6.29
N PHE A 137 -0.16 16.75 6.33
CA PHE A 137 -1.40 16.71 5.56
C PHE A 137 -1.50 17.90 4.60
N ARG A 138 -2.17 17.69 3.46
CA ARG A 138 -2.60 18.74 2.53
C ARG A 138 -4.00 18.41 2.01
N LEU A 139 -4.75 19.44 1.63
CA LEU A 139 -6.01 19.26 0.92
C LEU A 139 -5.73 18.81 -0.51
N THR A 140 -6.53 17.88 -1.01
CA THR A 140 -6.50 17.50 -2.42
C THR A 140 -7.43 18.41 -3.25
N PRO A 141 -7.09 18.70 -4.52
CA PRO A 141 -5.89 18.27 -5.22
C PRO A 141 -4.63 19.06 -4.80
N ILE A 142 -3.47 18.41 -4.88
CA ILE A 142 -2.17 19.03 -4.59
C ILE A 142 -1.37 19.35 -5.86
N SER A 143 -0.57 20.42 -5.82
CA SER A 143 0.42 20.73 -6.84
C SER A 143 1.76 20.03 -6.58
N ARG A 144 2.68 20.09 -7.56
CA ARG A 144 4.07 19.62 -7.39
C ARG A 144 4.78 20.36 -6.25
N THR A 145 4.49 21.65 -6.08
CA THR A 145 5.05 22.47 -4.99
C THR A 145 4.53 22.01 -3.63
N ASP A 146 3.22 21.74 -3.53
CA ASP A 146 2.64 21.21 -2.28
C ASP A 146 3.27 19.86 -1.89
N ALA A 147 3.44 18.96 -2.86
CA ALA A 147 4.11 17.67 -2.65
C ALA A 147 5.56 17.84 -2.18
N ALA A 148 6.31 18.77 -2.78
CA ALA A 148 7.66 19.09 -2.37
C ALA A 148 7.69 19.61 -0.91
N ASP A 149 6.81 20.55 -0.56
CA ASP A 149 6.72 21.11 0.80
C ASP A 149 6.33 20.05 1.84
N MET A 150 5.46 19.09 1.46
CA MET A 150 5.14 17.94 2.31
C MET A 150 6.40 17.13 2.66
N ILE A 151 7.24 16.81 1.66
CA ILE A 151 8.49 16.05 1.89
C ILE A 151 9.43 16.81 2.83
N ASP A 152 9.53 18.14 2.70
CA ASP A 152 10.38 18.97 3.57
C ASP A 152 9.86 19.07 5.00
N SER A 153 8.55 18.87 5.19
CA SER A 153 7.90 18.93 6.50
C SER A 153 8.11 17.67 7.34
N VAL A 154 8.54 16.55 6.75
CA VAL A 154 8.77 15.26 7.44
C VAL A 154 10.23 14.83 7.37
N LYS A 155 10.63 13.86 8.19
CA LYS A 155 12.04 13.40 8.31
C LYS A 155 12.53 12.60 7.10
N ILE A 156 11.66 12.26 6.15
CA ILE A 156 12.03 11.65 4.86
C ILE A 156 13.15 12.46 4.17
N ARG A 157 13.15 13.80 4.31
CA ARG A 157 14.18 14.67 3.73
C ARG A 157 15.62 14.33 4.11
N VAL A 158 15.85 13.70 5.26
CA VAL A 158 17.18 13.28 5.69
C VAL A 158 17.76 12.21 4.76
N PHE A 159 16.92 11.35 4.19
CA PHE A 159 17.31 10.27 3.29
C PHE A 159 17.60 10.74 1.85
N GLN A 160 17.25 11.99 1.49
CA GLN A 160 17.62 12.57 0.19
C GLN A 160 19.13 12.74 0.03
N LYS A 161 19.86 12.94 1.14
CA LYS A 161 21.33 13.01 1.16
C LYS A 161 21.99 11.63 1.28
N GLY A 162 21.19 10.57 1.40
CA GLY A 162 21.65 9.22 1.70
C GLY A 162 21.91 9.01 3.20
N PHE A 163 21.43 7.89 3.74
CA PHE A 163 21.70 7.45 5.11
C PHE A 163 21.83 5.92 5.16
N ARG A 164 22.99 5.42 5.62
CA ARG A 164 23.28 3.97 5.73
C ARG A 164 23.00 3.17 4.45
N GLY A 165 23.34 3.73 3.29
CA GLY A 165 23.13 3.09 1.99
C GLY A 165 21.71 3.24 1.42
N ILE A 166 20.77 3.80 2.17
CA ILE A 166 19.44 4.13 1.70
C ILE A 166 19.47 5.56 1.16
N ARG A 167 19.01 5.75 -0.07
CA ARG A 167 18.81 7.05 -0.68
C ARG A 167 17.39 7.12 -1.21
N VAL A 168 16.79 8.29 -1.16
CA VAL A 168 15.43 8.55 -1.65
C VAL A 168 15.50 9.64 -2.71
N GLU A 169 15.02 9.35 -3.90
CA GLU A 169 14.87 10.35 -4.96
C GLU A 169 13.57 11.12 -4.74
N ARG A 170 13.71 12.44 -4.55
CA ARG A 170 12.60 13.32 -4.18
C ARG A 170 11.48 13.30 -5.22
N ASP A 171 11.84 13.33 -6.50
CA ASP A 171 10.88 13.36 -7.60
C ASP A 171 9.99 12.11 -7.65
N ALA A 172 10.51 10.94 -7.24
CA ALA A 172 9.71 9.72 -7.17
C ALA A 172 8.56 9.86 -6.16
N ILE A 173 8.83 10.43 -4.98
CA ILE A 173 7.80 10.66 -3.96
C ILE A 173 6.80 11.71 -4.44
N ILE A 174 7.28 12.79 -5.06
CA ILE A 174 6.41 13.82 -5.64
C ILE A 174 5.44 13.20 -6.65
N ASP A 175 5.96 12.42 -7.61
CA ASP A 175 5.14 11.80 -8.64
C ASP A 175 4.14 10.80 -8.05
N MET A 176 4.51 10.05 -7.00
CA MET A 176 3.60 9.17 -6.25
C MET A 176 2.47 9.97 -5.57
N LEU A 177 2.78 11.08 -4.89
CA LEU A 177 1.79 11.93 -4.23
C LEU A 177 0.82 12.56 -5.23
N LEU A 178 1.31 12.98 -6.40
CA LEU A 178 0.47 13.49 -7.47
C LEU A 178 -0.48 12.40 -8.02
N LYS A 179 -0.02 11.15 -8.13
CA LYS A 179 -0.89 10.02 -8.51
C LYS A 179 -1.96 9.73 -7.46
N LEU A 180 -1.62 9.80 -6.17
CA LEU A 180 -2.61 9.73 -5.08
C LEU A 180 -3.63 10.87 -5.17
N SER A 181 -3.19 12.09 -5.48
CA SER A 181 -4.09 13.23 -5.70
C SER A 181 -5.09 12.96 -6.84
N LEU A 182 -4.62 12.37 -7.95
CA LEU A 182 -5.50 11.99 -9.06
C LEU A 182 -6.51 10.90 -8.67
N ILE A 183 -6.09 9.91 -7.86
CA ILE A 183 -7.00 8.89 -7.32
C ILE A 183 -8.08 9.56 -6.45
N SER A 184 -7.71 10.51 -5.59
CA SER A 184 -8.65 11.28 -4.77
C SER A 184 -9.72 11.96 -5.62
N ASP A 185 -9.31 12.63 -6.70
CA ASP A 185 -10.22 13.35 -7.59
C ASP A 185 -11.17 12.40 -8.34
N ASP A 186 -10.68 11.24 -8.76
CA ASP A 186 -11.49 10.24 -9.48
C ASP A 186 -12.48 9.51 -8.57
N ILE A 187 -12.09 9.16 -7.33
CA ILE A 187 -13.02 8.58 -6.35
C ILE A 187 -14.03 9.65 -5.91
N GLY A 188 -13.54 10.84 -5.60
CA GLY A 188 -14.32 11.99 -5.16
C GLY A 188 -14.90 11.81 -3.77
N GLY A 189 -16.15 12.24 -3.59
CA GLY A 189 -16.85 12.20 -2.30
C GLY A 189 -17.09 10.80 -1.73
N ASP A 190 -16.97 9.75 -2.56
CA ASP A 190 -17.15 8.35 -2.14
C ASP A 190 -15.94 7.81 -1.36
N LEU A 191 -14.81 8.52 -1.35
CA LEU A 191 -13.63 8.12 -0.60
C LEU A 191 -13.91 8.24 0.90
N ASP A 192 -13.58 7.20 1.66
CA ASP A 192 -13.40 7.30 3.11
C ASP A 192 -11.91 7.31 3.47
N MET A 193 -11.17 6.31 2.98
CA MET A 193 -9.74 6.18 3.24
C MET A 193 -9.03 5.37 2.16
N LEU A 194 -7.86 5.82 1.72
CA LEU A 194 -6.87 5.01 0.99
C LEU A 194 -5.58 5.03 1.80
N ASP A 195 -5.13 3.90 2.31
CA ASP A 195 -3.91 3.79 3.11
C ASP A 195 -2.88 2.92 2.38
N LEU A 196 -1.70 3.48 2.12
CA LEU A 196 -0.54 2.78 1.58
C LEU A 196 0.53 2.72 2.67
N ASN A 197 0.50 1.62 3.42
CA ASN A 197 1.32 1.46 4.62
C ASN A 197 1.78 0.00 4.82
N PRO A 198 3.05 -0.33 4.54
CA PRO A 198 4.11 0.58 4.10
C PRO A 198 4.18 0.80 2.58
N LEU A 199 4.78 1.92 2.21
CA LEU A 199 5.44 2.15 0.93
C LEU A 199 6.95 2.01 1.15
N ILE A 200 7.62 1.22 0.31
CA ILE A 200 9.08 1.08 0.35
C ILE A 200 9.70 1.95 -0.73
N VAL A 201 10.66 2.79 -0.34
CA VAL A 201 11.39 3.69 -1.23
C VAL A 201 12.87 3.36 -1.24
N ASN A 202 13.44 3.14 -2.42
CA ASN A 202 14.87 2.91 -2.60
C ASN A 202 15.35 3.51 -3.92
N GLY A 203 16.10 4.60 -3.83
CA GLY A 203 16.42 5.46 -4.97
C GLY A 203 15.15 6.07 -5.55
N ASP A 204 14.93 5.84 -6.84
CA ASP A 204 13.74 6.23 -7.60
C ASP A 204 12.62 5.19 -7.57
N ARG A 205 12.88 4.01 -6.99
CA ARG A 205 11.88 2.94 -6.88
C ARG A 205 10.98 3.17 -5.69
N ILE A 206 9.67 3.08 -5.93
CA ILE A 206 8.62 3.12 -4.90
C ILE A 206 7.74 1.90 -5.12
N SER A 207 7.40 1.19 -4.05
CA SER A 207 6.50 0.05 -4.10
C SER A 207 5.54 0.08 -2.90
N ALA A 208 4.24 0.06 -3.17
CA ALA A 208 3.21 -0.07 -2.14
C ALA A 208 3.07 -1.55 -1.76
N VAL A 209 3.68 -1.93 -0.64
CA VAL A 209 3.71 -3.34 -0.22
C VAL A 209 2.47 -3.73 0.55
N ASP A 210 1.71 -2.80 1.10
CA ASP A 210 0.36 -3.03 1.61
C ASP A 210 -0.52 -1.84 1.23
N ALA A 211 -1.79 -2.12 0.93
CA ALA A 211 -2.72 -1.12 0.44
C ALA A 211 -4.15 -1.46 0.88
N LYS A 212 -4.87 -0.43 1.34
CA LYS A 212 -6.26 -0.56 1.78
C LYS A 212 -7.09 0.60 1.29
N LEU A 213 -8.24 0.31 0.69
CA LEU A 213 -9.22 1.31 0.26
C LEU A 213 -10.55 1.04 0.94
N ILE A 214 -11.08 2.06 1.60
CA ILE A 214 -12.43 2.09 2.17
C ILE A 214 -13.19 3.19 1.44
N LEU A 215 -14.37 2.83 0.95
CA LEU A 215 -15.34 3.76 0.41
C LEU A 215 -16.41 4.03 1.45
N LYS A 216 -16.97 5.24 1.42
CA LYS A 216 -18.13 5.56 2.26
C LYS A 216 -19.26 4.64 1.84
N GLN A 217 -19.87 3.98 2.82
CA GLN A 217 -21.15 3.32 2.58
C GLN A 217 -22.16 4.41 2.25
N LEU A 218 -22.78 4.31 1.07
CA LEU A 218 -23.93 5.14 0.76
C LEU A 218 -25.02 4.82 1.80
N PRO A 219 -25.67 5.85 2.38
CA PRO A 219 -26.77 5.64 3.32
C PRO A 219 -27.96 4.90 2.67
#